data_AF-A0A9Q1H730-F1
#
_entry.id   AF-A0A9Q1H730-F1
#
_cell.length_a   1.000
_cell.length_b   1.000
_cell.length_c   1.000
_cell.angle_alpha   90.00
_cell.angle_beta   90.00
_cell.angle_gamma   90.00
#
_symmetry.space_group_name_H-M   'P 1'
#
loop_
_entity.id
_entity.type
_entity.pdbx_description
1 polymer ?
#
loop_
_entity_poly.entity_id
_entity_poly.type
_entity_poly.pdbx_seq_one_letter_code
_entity_poly.pdbx_strand_id
1 'polypeptide(L)' 'MKNAREALNGEEYYIVDDLTKVDLAEKKKWSGKVSELYSSGVRLRFSGGCWRQSNGKPFDFSQTQS' A
#
# COMPACT_ATOMS: atom_id res chain seq x y z
N MET A 1 15.44 3.45 -10.72
CA MET A 1 15.87 3.58 -9.32
C MET A 1 17.17 2.81 -9.06
N LYS A 2 18.33 3.25 -9.59
CA LYS A 2 19.60 2.55 -9.32
C LYS A 2 20.69 3.39 -8.68
N ASN A 3 20.60 4.73 -8.69
CA ASN A 3 21.72 5.58 -8.24
C ASN A 3 21.40 6.45 -7.01
N ALA A 4 20.19 6.36 -6.44
CA ALA A 4 19.84 7.16 -5.25
C ALA A 4 20.55 6.69 -3.97
N ARG A 5 21.04 5.44 -3.93
CA ARG A 5 21.68 4.85 -2.75
C ARG A 5 23.13 5.29 -2.56
N GLU A 6 23.84 5.63 -3.63
CA GLU A 6 25.24 6.06 -3.56
C GLU A 6 25.37 7.46 -2.94
N ALA A 7 24.37 8.33 -3.13
CA ALA A 7 24.36 9.69 -2.59
C ALA A 7 24.24 9.76 -1.06
N LEU A 8 23.76 8.69 -0.41
CA LEU A 8 23.57 8.60 1.04
C LEU A 8 24.68 7.78 1.72
N ASN A 9 25.74 7.42 0.97
CA ASN A 9 26.84 6.62 1.50
C ASN A 9 27.73 7.49 2.41
N GLY A 10 27.54 7.38 3.73
CA GLY A 10 28.29 8.14 4.73
C GLY A 10 27.43 8.97 5.68
N GLU A 11 26.13 9.09 5.43
CA GLU A 11 25.19 9.74 6.34
C GLU A 11 24.34 8.69 7.07
N GLU A 12 24.06 8.92 8.35
CA GLU A 12 23.03 8.15 9.06
C GLU A 12 21.66 8.53 8.49
N TYR A 13 21.13 7.71 7.59
CA TYR A 13 19.76 7.81 7.13
C TYR A 13 18.90 6.73 7.77
N TYR A 14 17.66 7.07 8.06
CA TYR A 14 16.63 6.13 8.50
C TYR A 14 15.47 6.17 7.50
N ILE A 15 15.09 4.98 7.03
CA ILE A 15 13.88 4.82 6.23
C ILE A 15 12.72 4.82 7.22
N VAL A 16 12.01 5.95 7.30
CA VAL A 16 10.72 5.99 7.99
C VAL A 16 9.70 5.35 7.07
N ASP A 17 9.11 4.24 7.51
CA ASP A 17 7.92 3.71 6.85
C ASP A 17 6.77 4.68 7.18
N ASP A 18 6.14 5.28 6.17
CA ASP A 18 5.07 6.28 6.35
C ASP A 18 3.79 5.69 6.96
N LEU A 19 3.78 4.38 7.27
CA LEU A 19 2.63 3.67 7.77
C LEU A 19 2.55 3.73 9.29
N THR A 20 1.54 4.44 9.78
CA THR A 20 1.17 4.44 11.19
C THR A 20 0.59 3.08 11.62
N LYS A 21 0.46 2.86 12.93
CA LYS A 21 -0.22 1.67 13.46
C LYS A 21 -1.65 1.52 12.92
N VAL A 22 -2.34 2.64 12.68
CA VAL A 22 -3.70 2.67 12.10
C VAL A 22 -3.66 2.17 10.66
N ASP A 23 -2.67 2.63 9.88
CA ASP A 23 -2.50 2.21 8.48
C ASP A 23 -2.19 0.71 8.38
N LEU A 24 -1.35 0.19 9.28
CA LEU A 24 -1.06 -1.24 9.35
C LEU A 24 -2.30 -2.06 9.71
N ALA A 25 -3.14 -1.56 10.62
CA ALA A 25 -4.40 -2.20 10.99
C ALA A 25 -5.37 -2.25 9.81
N GLU A 26 -5.53 -1.14 9.07
CA GLU A 26 -6.40 -1.08 7.90
C GLU A 26 -5.88 -1.95 6.75
N LYS A 27 -4.56 -1.96 6.53
CA LYS A 27 -3.91 -2.86 5.56
C LYS A 27 -4.19 -4.32 5.88
N LYS A 28 -4.06 -4.71 7.15
CA LYS A 28 -4.30 -6.09 7.62
C LYS A 28 -5.78 -6.46 7.58
N LYS A 29 -6.68 -5.53 7.91
CA LYS A 29 -8.14 -5.74 7.88
C LYS A 29 -8.62 -6.22 6.51
N TRP A 30 -8.09 -5.62 5.43
CA TRP A 30 -8.54 -5.92 4.07
C TRP A 30 -7.62 -6.87 3.29
N SER A 31 -6.51 -7.32 3.87
CA SER A 31 -5.51 -8.12 3.13
C SER A 31 -6.09 -9.39 2.51
N GLY A 32 -7.01 -10.06 3.20
CA GLY A 32 -7.71 -11.24 2.67
C GLY A 32 -8.54 -10.89 1.43
N LYS A 33 -9.38 -9.86 1.52
CA LYS A 33 -10.23 -9.41 0.40
C LYS A 33 -9.40 -8.92 -0.79
N VAL A 34 -8.30 -8.21 -0.53
CA VAL A 34 -7.37 -7.78 -1.57
C VAL A 34 -6.73 -8.98 -2.27
N SER A 35 -6.43 -10.06 -1.54
CA SER A 35 -5.92 -11.29 -2.14
C SER A 35 -6.94 -11.95 -3.06
N GLU A 36 -8.22 -11.99 -2.66
CA GLU A 36 -9.30 -12.48 -3.53
C GLU A 36 -9.45 -11.64 -4.80
N LEU A 37 -9.44 -10.31 -4.64
CA LEU A 37 -9.51 -9.35 -5.75
C LEU A 37 -8.31 -9.48 -6.69
N TYR A 38 -7.12 -9.74 -6.17
CA TYR A 38 -5.94 -9.96 -6.99
C TYR A 38 -6.10 -11.20 -7.88
N SER A 39 -6.66 -12.29 -7.32
CA SER A 39 -6.97 -13.51 -8.08
C SER A 39 -8.03 -13.30 -9.16
N SER A 40 -8.98 -12.38 -8.94
CA SER A 40 -9.97 -12.00 -9.97
C SER A 40 -9.46 -10.96 -10.98
N GLY A 41 -8.20 -10.55 -10.87
CA GLY A 41 -7.54 -9.62 -11.79
C GLY A 41 -7.54 -8.15 -11.35
N VAL A 42 -8.16 -7.83 -10.20
CA VAL A 42 -8.18 -6.48 -9.63
C VAL A 42 -6.92 -6.24 -8.81
N ARG A 43 -6.05 -5.35 -9.29
CA ARG A 43 -4.80 -4.99 -8.61
C ARG A 43 -4.96 -3.70 -7.83
N LEU A 44 -4.77 -3.80 -6.50
CA LEU A 44 -4.82 -2.66 -5.58
C LEU A 44 -3.43 -2.38 -5.01
N ARG A 45 -3.16 -1.10 -4.71
CA ARG A 45 -1.93 -0.62 -4.06
C ARG A 45 -2.27 0.05 -2.74
N PHE A 46 -1.57 -0.31 -1.67
CA PHE A 46 -1.70 0.39 -0.40
C PHE A 46 -0.77 1.61 -0.36
N SER A 47 -1.30 2.81 -0.15
CA SER A 47 -0.51 4.03 -0.01
C SER A 47 -1.31 5.14 0.68
N GLY A 48 -0.66 5.86 1.60
CA GLY A 48 -1.31 6.92 2.39
C GLY A 48 -2.49 6.37 3.20
N GLY A 49 -2.28 5.25 3.89
CA GLY A 49 -3.28 4.65 4.79
C GLY A 49 -4.48 3.95 4.14
N CYS A 50 -4.56 3.88 2.82
CA CYS A 50 -5.71 3.27 2.13
C CYS A 50 -5.29 2.43 0.91
N TRP A 51 -6.14 1.47 0.56
CA TRP A 51 -6.03 0.72 -0.69
C TRP A 51 -6.55 1.56 -1.84
N ARG A 52 -5.80 1.61 -2.94
CA ARG A 52 -6.09 2.41 -4.12
C ARG A 52 -6.06 1.55 -5.38
N GLN A 53 -6.87 1.93 -6.34
CA GLN A 53 -6.85 1.36 -7.69
C GLN A 53 -5.61 1.84 -8.47
N SER A 54 -5.38 1.24 -9.64
CA SER A 54 -4.30 1.64 -10.57
C SER A 54 -4.39 3.11 -11.01
N ASN A 55 -5.60 3.69 -11.04
CA ASN A 55 -5.85 5.10 -11.33
C ASN A 55 -5.55 6.04 -10.15
N GLY A 56 -5.08 5.52 -9.01
CA GLY A 56 -4.75 6.28 -7.80
C GLY A 56 -5.95 6.65 -6.93
N LYS A 57 -7.18 6.31 -7.31
CA LYS A 57 -8.38 6.55 -6.49
C LYS A 57 -8.48 5.54 -5.35
N PRO A 58 -8.96 5.93 -4.16
CA PRO A 58 -9.29 4.99 -3.09
C PRO A 58 -10.25 3.91 -3.58
N PHE A 59 -9.99 2.66 -3.19
CA PHE A 59 -10.87 1.54 -3.47
C PHE A 59 -11.91 1.43 -2.36
N ASP A 60 -13.18 1.37 -2.75
CA ASP A 60 -14.29 1.23 -1.82
C ASP A 60 -14.65 -0.25 -1.63
N PHE A 61 -14.34 -0.78 -0.45
CA PHE A 61 -14.64 -2.17 -0.08
C PHE A 61 -16.12 -2.40 0.26
N SER A 62 -16.93 -1.35 0.43
CA SER A 62 -18.37 -1.49 0.74
C SER A 62 -19.18 -1.97 -0.47
N GLN A 63 -18.72 -1.67 -1.69
CA GLN A 63 -19.43 -1.98 -2.93
C GLN A 63 -19.24 -3.41 -3.43
N THR A 64 -18.35 -4.19 -2.81
CA THR A 64 -18.05 -5.58 -3.25
C THR A 64 -18.97 -6.64 -2.61
N GLN A 65 -20.02 -6.21 -1.88
CA GLN A 65 -21.12 -7.08 -1.46
C GLN A 65 -22.23 -7.03 -2.52
N SER A 66 -22.19 -7.90 -3.52
CA SER A 66 -23.32 -8.22 -4.39
C SER A 66 -23.26 -9.69 -4.77
#